data_AF-A0A7Y1TGR7-F1
#
_entry.id   AF-A0A7Y1TGR7-F1
#
_cell.length_a   1.000
_cell.length_b   1.000
_cell.length_c   1.000
_cell.angle_alpha   90.00
_cell.angle_beta   90.00
_cell.angle_gamma   90.00
#
_symmetry.space_group_name_H-M   'P 1'
#
loop_
_entity.id
_entity.type
_entity.pdbx_description
1 polymer ?
#
loop_
_entity_poly.entity_id
_entity_poly.type
_entity_poly.pdbx_seq_one_letter_code
_entity_poly.pdbx_strand_id
1 'polypeptide(L)'
;WFFKKSLYNDRPWRKNLPTSPFAKTTEAKDFTTEREKLRALITEFHQLNNRKTWSPHPLFGRLTHEQWGMMQYKHLDHHLRQFGV
;
A
#
# COMPACT_ATOMS: atom_id res chain seq x y z
N TRP A 1 -15.68 10.28 3.76
CA TRP A 1 -14.67 9.23 4.03
C TRP A 1 -13.51 9.85 4.82
N PHE A 2 -13.50 9.71 6.15
CA PHE A 2 -12.65 10.49 7.08
C PHE A 2 -11.13 10.26 6.89
N PHE A 3 -10.74 9.18 6.19
CA PHE A 3 -9.33 8.80 5.99
C PHE A 3 -8.78 9.13 4.60
N LYS A 4 -9.55 9.76 3.69
CA LYS A 4 -9.10 9.98 2.30
C LYS A 4 -7.85 10.82 2.20
N LYS A 5 -7.85 11.95 2.88
CA LYS A 5 -6.74 12.89 2.80
C LYS A 5 -5.50 12.40 3.55
N SER A 6 -5.60 11.44 4.47
CA SER A 6 -4.43 10.86 5.14
C SER A 6 -3.67 9.87 4.26
N LEU A 7 -4.31 9.31 3.24
CA LEU A 7 -3.66 8.35 2.33
C LEU A 7 -2.53 8.99 1.52
N TYR A 8 -2.67 10.25 1.10
CA TYR A 8 -1.80 10.89 0.10
C TYR A 8 -1.35 12.29 0.55
N ASN A 9 -0.84 12.38 1.77
CA ASN A 9 -0.18 13.59 2.31
C ASN A 9 1.17 13.22 2.94
N ASP A 10 1.91 14.17 3.51
CA ASP A 10 3.24 13.86 4.07
C ASP A 10 3.21 13.33 5.51
N ARG A 11 2.01 13.24 6.12
CA ARG A 11 1.88 12.76 7.50
C ARG A 11 1.96 11.24 7.55
N PRO A 12 2.79 10.64 8.43
CA PRO A 12 2.79 9.19 8.62
C PRO A 12 1.41 8.64 8.96
N TRP A 13 1.11 7.42 8.51
CA TRP A 13 -0.11 6.74 8.95
C TRP A 13 -0.03 6.41 10.44
N ARG A 14 -1.17 6.52 11.13
CA ARG A 14 -1.23 6.27 12.57
C ARG A 14 -0.87 4.81 12.85
N LYS A 15 -0.13 4.57 13.92
CA LYS A 15 0.10 3.22 14.44
C LYS A 15 -1.23 2.64 14.95
N ASN A 16 -1.33 1.30 14.98
CA ASN A 16 -2.48 0.57 15.53
C ASN A 16 -3.82 0.82 14.81
N LEU A 17 -3.78 1.09 13.50
CA LEU A 17 -4.99 1.08 12.68
C LEU A 17 -5.50 -0.36 12.50
N PRO A 18 -6.83 -0.58 12.45
CA PRO A 18 -7.37 -1.92 12.28
C PRO A 18 -7.03 -2.49 10.90
N THR A 19 -6.53 -3.72 10.87
CA THR A 19 -6.39 -4.51 9.64
C THR A 19 -7.76 -5.00 9.18
N SER A 20 -8.09 -4.79 7.91
CA SER A 20 -9.32 -5.31 7.32
C SER A 20 -9.40 -6.84 7.47
N PRO A 21 -10.58 -7.43 7.78
CA PRO A 21 -10.72 -8.88 7.92
C PRO A 21 -10.17 -9.68 6.73
N PHE A 22 -10.37 -9.21 5.50
CA PHE A 22 -9.87 -9.90 4.29
C PHE A 22 -8.34 -9.86 4.13
N ALA A 23 -7.66 -8.96 4.83
CA ALA A 23 -6.21 -8.80 4.78
C ALA A 23 -5.51 -9.48 5.98
N LYS A 24 -6.27 -10.14 6.86
CA LYS A 24 -5.69 -10.92 7.96
C LYS A 24 -5.25 -12.27 7.42
N THR A 25 -3.97 -12.57 7.56
CA THR A 25 -3.44 -13.89 7.27
C THR A 25 -4.00 -14.91 8.28
N THR A 26 -4.62 -15.97 7.79
CA THR A 26 -5.20 -17.05 8.62
C THR A 26 -4.41 -18.35 8.54
N GLU A 27 -3.57 -18.46 7.52
CA GLU A 27 -2.78 -19.62 7.16
C GLU A 27 -1.28 -19.35 7.32
N ALA A 28 -0.50 -20.41 7.54
CA ALA A 28 0.96 -20.26 7.58
C ALA A 28 1.50 -19.80 6.22
N LYS A 29 2.48 -18.88 6.25
CA LYS A 29 3.19 -18.38 5.07
C LYS A 29 4.69 -18.56 5.28
N ASP A 30 5.40 -18.91 4.21
CA ASP A 30 6.86 -18.89 4.20
C ASP A 30 7.36 -17.46 3.95
N PHE A 31 8.10 -16.91 4.91
CA PHE A 31 8.54 -15.52 4.86
C PHE A 31 9.45 -15.25 3.66
N THR A 32 10.35 -16.19 3.32
CA THR A 32 11.28 -16.03 2.20
C THR A 32 10.53 -15.89 0.89
N THR A 33 9.55 -16.77 0.68
CA THR A 33 8.67 -16.77 -0.50
C THR A 33 7.86 -15.47 -0.60
N GLU A 34 7.21 -15.04 0.49
CA GLU A 34 6.41 -13.81 0.48
C GLU A 34 7.26 -12.55 0.31
N ARG A 35 8.50 -12.55 0.82
CA ARG A 35 9.45 -11.46 0.61
C ARG A 35 9.83 -11.31 -0.86
N GLU A 36 10.14 -12.40 -1.56
CA GLU A 36 10.48 -12.33 -2.98
C GLU A 36 9.26 -11.91 -3.83
N LYS A 37 8.05 -12.36 -3.50
CA LYS A 37 6.81 -11.85 -4.12
C LYS A 37 6.65 -10.35 -3.92
N LEU A 38 6.86 -9.84 -2.71
CA LEU A 38 6.79 -8.41 -2.43
C LEU A 38 7.81 -7.63 -3.29
N ARG A 39 9.04 -8.12 -3.42
CA ARG A 39 10.07 -7.48 -4.27
C ARG A 39 9.67 -7.44 -5.75
N ALA A 40 9.09 -8.53 -6.26
CA ALA A 40 8.56 -8.58 -7.62
C ALA A 40 7.43 -7.55 -7.82
N LEU A 41 6.46 -7.50 -6.90
CA LEU A 41 5.35 -6.54 -6.95
C LEU A 41 5.82 -5.08 -6.90
N ILE A 42 6.84 -4.78 -6.08
CA ILE A 42 7.45 -3.43 -6.04
C ILE A 42 8.05 -3.08 -7.40
N THR A 43 8.75 -4.02 -8.02
CA THR A 43 9.38 -3.83 -9.34
C THR A 43 8.32 -3.63 -10.42
N GLU A 44 7.29 -4.48 -10.47
CA GLU A 44 6.16 -4.36 -11.40
C GLU A 44 5.43 -3.03 -11.23
N PHE A 45 5.14 -2.61 -9.98
CA PHE A 45 4.51 -1.33 -9.72
C PHE A 45 5.37 -0.16 -10.20
N HIS A 46 6.68 -0.21 -10.00
CA HIS A 46 7.60 0.82 -10.46
C HIS A 46 7.62 0.94 -11.99
N GLN A 47 7.56 -0.18 -12.72
CA GLN A 47 7.49 -0.18 -14.20
C GLN A 47 6.22 0.50 -14.74
N LEU A 48 5.18 0.62 -13.92
CA LEU A 48 3.92 1.30 -14.28
C LEU A 48 3.94 2.81 -13.97
N ASN A 49 5.10 3.39 -13.65
CA ASN A 49 5.27 4.82 -13.32
C ASN A 49 4.78 5.79 -14.43
N ASN A 50 4.71 5.35 -15.68
CA ASN A 50 4.19 6.17 -16.79
C ASN A 50 2.68 6.06 -16.97
N ARG A 51 2.00 5.10 -16.30
CA ARG A 51 0.55 4.93 -16.39
C ARG A 51 -0.18 6.06 -15.65
N LYS A 52 -0.88 6.91 -16.41
CA LYS A 52 -1.57 8.10 -15.88
C LYS A 52 -2.99 7.84 -15.37
N THR A 53 -3.63 6.76 -15.82
CA THR A 53 -5.01 6.44 -15.46
C THR A 53 -5.13 5.05 -14.89
N TRP A 54 -6.00 4.92 -13.89
CA TRP A 54 -6.32 3.68 -13.22
C TRP A 54 -7.82 3.62 -12.98
N SER A 55 -8.38 2.42 -12.92
CA SER A 55 -9.74 2.22 -12.42
C SER A 55 -9.86 2.79 -11.01
N PRO A 56 -11.05 3.29 -10.61
CA PRO A 56 -11.28 3.77 -9.24
C PRO A 56 -10.88 2.71 -8.20
N HIS A 57 -10.20 3.13 -7.14
CA HIS A 57 -9.90 2.23 -6.02
C HIS A 57 -11.21 1.77 -5.37
N PRO A 58 -11.41 0.47 -5.11
CA PRO A 58 -12.69 -0.08 -4.65
C PRO A 58 -13.19 0.56 -3.34
N LEU A 59 -12.28 1.00 -2.46
CA LEU A 59 -12.63 1.66 -1.19
C LEU A 59 -12.52 3.19 -1.23
N PHE A 60 -11.68 3.76 -2.12
CA PHE A 60 -11.28 5.17 -2.05
C PHE A 60 -11.75 5.98 -3.26
N GLY A 61 -12.35 5.31 -4.24
CA GLY A 61 -12.82 5.89 -5.49
C GLY A 61 -11.67 6.37 -6.36
N ARG A 62 -11.94 7.43 -7.15
CA ARG A 62 -10.93 8.02 -8.03
C ARG A 62 -9.78 8.63 -7.22
N LEU A 63 -8.57 8.35 -7.68
CA LEU A 63 -7.30 8.91 -7.23
C LEU A 63 -6.53 9.39 -8.47
N THR A 64 -5.81 10.50 -8.34
CA THR A 64 -4.88 10.94 -9.38
C THR A 64 -3.67 10.00 -9.46
N HIS A 65 -2.90 10.08 -10.55
CA HIS A 65 -1.65 9.35 -10.70
C HIS A 65 -0.71 9.56 -9.49
N GLU A 66 -0.54 10.80 -9.05
CA GLU A 66 0.27 11.16 -7.88
C GLU A 66 -0.30 10.58 -6.58
N GLN A 67 -1.62 10.67 -6.38
CA GLN A 67 -2.27 10.11 -5.19
C GLN A 67 -2.10 8.60 -5.11
N TRP A 68 -2.13 7.89 -6.25
CA TRP A 68 -1.81 6.46 -6.30
C TRP A 68 -0.37 6.17 -5.87
N GLY A 69 0.59 6.91 -6.42
CA GLY A 69 2.01 6.77 -6.06
C GLY A 69 2.26 7.03 -4.58
N MET A 70 1.74 8.15 -4.05
CA MET A 70 1.87 8.52 -2.63
C MET A 70 1.24 7.47 -1.73
N MET A 71 0.03 7.00 -2.05
CA MET A 71 -0.68 6.02 -1.23
C MET A 71 0.09 4.70 -1.13
N GLN A 72 0.60 4.18 -2.27
CA GLN A 72 1.33 2.92 -2.29
C GLN A 72 2.69 3.02 -1.58
N TYR A 73 3.43 4.11 -1.82
CA TYR A 73 4.68 4.36 -1.11
C TYR A 73 4.47 4.44 0.40
N LYS A 74 3.50 5.24 0.85
CA LYS A 74 3.22 5.41 2.28
C LYS A 74 2.74 4.13 2.95
N HIS A 75 1.92 3.35 2.26
CA HIS A 75 1.45 2.06 2.77
C HIS A 75 2.61 1.11 3.00
N LEU A 76 3.50 0.98 2.01
CA LEU A 76 4.68 0.14 2.11
C LEU A 76 5.64 0.61 3.22
N ASP A 77 6.00 1.90 3.22
CA ASP A 77 6.87 2.52 4.23
C ASP A 77 6.31 2.36 5.65
N HIS A 78 4.99 2.52 5.84
CA HIS A 78 4.33 2.28 7.12
C HIS A 78 4.59 0.86 7.64
N HIS A 79 4.45 -0.15 6.78
CA HIS A 79 4.69 -1.54 7.17
C HIS A 79 6.17 -1.85 7.39
N LEU A 80 7.08 -1.35 6.55
CA LEU A 80 8.52 -1.54 6.75
C LEU A 80 8.96 -0.97 8.11
N ARG A 81 8.52 0.26 8.44
CA ARG A 81 8.80 0.89 9.74
C ARG A 81 8.16 0.14 10.91
N GLN A 82 6.98 -0.47 10.73
CA GLN A 82 6.35 -1.29 11.77
C GLN A 82 7.22 -2.50 12.12
N PHE A 83 7.95 -3.06 11.15
CA PHE A 83 8.88 -4.17 11.33
C PHE A 83 10.31 -3.73 11.66
N GLY A 84 10.59 -2.43 11.75
CA GLY A 84 11.91 -1.90 12.07
C GLY A 84 12.93 -2.02 10.93
N VAL A 85 12.47 -2.07 9.68
CA VAL A 85 13.29 -2.04 8.46
C VAL A 85 13.52 -0.60 8.00
#